data_AF-A0A1J5KE93-F1
#
_entry.id   AF-A0A1J5KE93-F1
#
_cell.length_a   1.000
_cell.length_b   1.000
_cell.length_c   1.000
_cell.angle_alpha   90.00
_cell.angle_beta   90.00
_cell.angle_gamma   90.00
#
_symmetry.space_group_name_H-M   'P 1'
#
loop_
_entity.id
_entity.type
_entity.pdbx_description
1 polymer ?
#
loop_
_entity_poly.entity_id
_entity_poly.type
_entity_poly.pdbx_seq_one_letter_code
_entity_poly.pdbx_strand_id
1 'polypeptide(L)'
;MFKKIFLILLVTPFVLAKLERVQEEGVSIKRYAFKEVCNSFGVKDALLVEKKDTKTIDCMGKDFLIEKFCLNKFEKVHNYTKARFDSVESNVNCYFSETVILSVVCDKKHGHYCKNPKKGCTKLSSNFARNLSLSKSMLLEKYPMTLKCFYSSKSILQ
;
A
#
# COMPACT_ATOMS: atom_id res chain seq x y z
N MET A 1 3.79 -36.04 49.08
CA MET A 1 4.67 -35.57 47.98
C MET A 1 3.80 -34.94 46.89
N PHE A 2 3.62 -33.62 46.90
CA PHE A 2 2.84 -32.91 45.88
C PHE A 2 3.75 -32.41 44.76
N LYS A 3 3.65 -33.00 43.57
CA LYS A 3 4.32 -32.49 42.36
C LYS A 3 3.56 -31.27 41.84
N LYS A 4 4.14 -30.07 42.01
CA LYS A 4 3.69 -28.85 41.35
C LYS A 4 4.00 -28.95 39.85
N ILE A 5 2.96 -29.02 39.03
CA ILE A 5 3.05 -28.90 37.57
C ILE A 5 3.17 -27.40 37.25
N PHE A 6 4.33 -26.99 36.74
CA PHE A 6 4.58 -25.63 36.29
C PHE A 6 4.10 -25.51 34.84
N LEU A 7 2.92 -24.96 34.63
CA LEU A 7 2.36 -24.71 33.30
C LEU A 7 3.05 -23.46 32.72
N ILE A 8 4.09 -23.67 31.91
CA ILE A 8 4.80 -22.59 31.20
C ILE A 8 3.92 -22.13 30.04
N LEU A 9 3.22 -21.01 30.22
CA LEU A 9 2.55 -20.26 29.16
C LEU A 9 3.61 -19.63 28.24
N LEU A 10 3.92 -20.31 27.14
CA LEU A 10 4.70 -19.78 26.02
C LEU A 10 3.89 -18.68 25.31
N VAL A 11 3.95 -17.46 25.84
CA VAL A 11 3.49 -16.26 25.13
C VAL A 11 4.52 -15.94 24.06
N THR A 12 4.36 -16.51 22.86
CA THR A 12 5.19 -16.14 21.72
C THR A 12 4.83 -14.71 21.27
N PRO A 13 5.78 -13.75 21.28
CA PRO A 13 5.51 -12.44 20.73
C PRO A 13 5.37 -12.56 19.21
N PHE A 14 4.13 -12.45 18.71
CA PHE A 14 3.87 -12.21 17.30
C PHE A 14 4.40 -10.82 16.94
N VAL A 15 5.65 -10.76 16.49
CA VAL A 15 6.23 -9.55 15.91
C VAL A 15 5.56 -9.32 14.55
N LEU A 16 4.50 -8.52 14.54
CA LEU A 16 3.91 -7.99 13.32
C LEU A 16 4.91 -6.99 12.72
N ALA A 17 5.70 -7.45 11.75
CA ALA A 17 6.62 -6.61 10.99
C ALA A 17 5.89 -5.42 10.35
N LYS A 18 6.33 -4.21 10.72
CA LYS A 18 5.81 -2.89 10.37
C LYS A 18 6.52 -2.37 9.13
N LEU A 19 5.79 -2.00 8.07
CA LEU A 19 6.32 -1.14 7.01
C LEU A 19 6.83 0.14 7.68
N GLU A 20 8.12 0.42 7.58
CA GLU A 20 8.77 1.32 8.54
C GLU A 20 8.17 2.72 8.47
N ARG A 21 8.18 3.35 7.28
CA ARG A 21 7.57 4.66 7.03
C ARG A 21 7.27 4.87 5.54
N VAL A 22 6.14 5.51 5.27
CA VAL A 22 5.82 6.14 3.97
C VAL A 22 5.72 7.63 4.24
N GLN A 23 6.55 8.42 3.57
CA GLN A 23 6.47 9.88 3.57
C GLN A 23 6.02 10.34 2.19
N GLU A 24 5.07 11.26 2.15
CA GLU A 24 4.46 11.76 0.92
C GLU A 24 4.42 13.29 0.96
N GLU A 25 4.74 13.94 -0.15
CA GLU A 25 4.72 15.40 -0.29
C GLU A 25 3.81 15.81 -1.45
N GLY A 26 3.16 16.98 -1.33
CA GLY A 26 2.17 17.44 -2.31
C GLY A 26 0.93 16.54 -2.36
N VAL A 27 0.49 16.03 -1.21
CA VAL A 27 -0.59 15.05 -1.14
C VAL A 27 -1.94 15.69 -1.48
N SER A 28 -2.67 15.08 -2.40
CA SER A 28 -4.08 15.36 -2.61
C SER A 28 -4.86 14.05 -2.75
N ILE A 29 -6.17 14.11 -2.48
CA ILE A 29 -7.04 12.93 -2.42
C ILE A 29 -8.33 13.24 -3.19
N LYS A 30 -8.73 12.33 -4.08
CA LYS A 30 -10.09 12.28 -4.61
C LYS A 30 -10.86 11.13 -3.97
N ARG A 31 -12.01 11.44 -3.37
CA ARG A 31 -12.84 10.50 -2.62
C ARG A 31 -14.04 10.09 -3.46
N TYR A 32 -14.38 8.81 -3.40
CA TYR A 32 -15.45 8.21 -4.19
C TYR A 32 -16.27 7.27 -3.33
N ALA A 33 -17.58 7.48 -3.27
CA ALA A 33 -18.49 6.61 -2.52
C ALA A 33 -18.43 5.17 -3.05
N PHE A 34 -18.53 4.21 -2.14
CA PHE A 34 -18.59 2.78 -2.47
C PHE A 34 -19.60 2.46 -3.58
N LYS A 35 -20.80 3.06 -3.51
CA LYS A 35 -21.82 2.93 -4.55
C LYS A 35 -21.35 3.42 -5.92
N GLU A 36 -20.65 4.56 -5.98
CA GLU A 36 -20.09 5.07 -7.24
C GLU A 36 -19.04 4.11 -7.81
N VAL A 37 -18.18 3.58 -6.95
CA VAL A 37 -17.16 2.60 -7.34
C VAL A 37 -17.82 1.34 -7.91
N CYS A 38 -18.81 0.78 -7.24
CA CYS A 38 -19.55 -0.39 -7.75
C CYS A 38 -20.27 -0.11 -9.07
N ASN A 39 -20.91 1.06 -9.19
CA ASN A 39 -21.55 1.49 -10.42
C ASN A 39 -20.56 1.56 -11.59
N SER A 40 -19.32 2.00 -11.35
CA SER A 40 -18.26 2.03 -12.38
C SER A 40 -17.86 0.65 -12.89
N PHE A 41 -18.07 -0.40 -12.08
CA PHE A 41 -17.87 -1.79 -12.47
C PHE A 41 -19.13 -2.45 -13.05
N GLY A 42 -20.19 -1.68 -13.26
CA GLY A 42 -21.45 -2.15 -13.84
C GLY A 42 -22.42 -2.77 -12.84
N VAL A 43 -22.11 -2.76 -11.54
CA VAL A 43 -23.05 -3.19 -10.49
C VAL A 43 -23.89 -1.99 -10.08
N LYS A 44 -25.00 -1.79 -10.80
CA LYS A 44 -25.96 -0.71 -10.51
C LYS A 44 -26.76 -1.01 -9.24
N ASP A 45 -27.13 0.05 -8.54
CA ASP A 45 -28.02 0.00 -7.36
C ASP A 45 -27.57 -1.00 -6.28
N ALA A 46 -26.25 -1.11 -6.09
CA ALA A 46 -25.66 -2.01 -5.11
C ALA A 46 -26.14 -1.63 -3.68
N LEU A 47 -27.05 -2.46 -3.14
CA LEU A 47 -27.62 -2.29 -1.81
C LEU A 47 -26.67 -2.74 -0.71
N LEU A 48 -25.87 -3.77 -0.99
CA LEU A 48 -24.86 -4.31 -0.10
C LEU A 48 -23.48 -4.06 -0.71
N VAL A 49 -22.76 -3.10 -0.15
CA VAL A 49 -21.40 -2.79 -0.54
C VAL A 49 -20.52 -2.73 0.69
N GLU A 50 -19.44 -3.49 0.69
CA GLU A 50 -18.55 -3.57 1.83
C GLU A 50 -17.09 -3.75 1.43
N LYS A 51 -16.21 -3.46 2.39
CA LYS A 51 -14.78 -3.69 2.25
C LYS A 51 -14.48 -5.15 2.59
N LYS A 52 -14.07 -5.93 1.58
CA LYS A 52 -13.66 -7.33 1.77
C LYS A 52 -12.26 -7.47 2.36
N ASP A 53 -11.31 -6.69 1.84
CA ASP A 53 -9.94 -6.63 2.35
C ASP A 53 -9.33 -5.24 2.16
N THR A 54 -8.01 -5.10 2.31
CA THR A 54 -7.32 -3.80 2.19
C THR A 54 -7.36 -3.16 0.78
N LYS A 55 -7.70 -3.93 -0.26
CA LYS A 55 -7.70 -3.52 -1.68
C LYS A 55 -8.92 -4.00 -2.47
N THR A 56 -9.72 -4.88 -1.90
CA THR A 56 -10.89 -5.46 -2.55
C THR A 56 -12.18 -4.91 -1.95
N ILE A 57 -13.06 -4.40 -2.81
CA ILE A 57 -14.44 -4.02 -2.47
C ILE A 57 -15.37 -5.13 -2.95
N ASP A 58 -16.31 -5.53 -2.11
CA ASP A 58 -17.42 -6.40 -2.48
C ASP A 58 -18.62 -5.53 -2.87
N CYS A 59 -19.05 -5.66 -4.11
CA CYS A 59 -20.24 -5.05 -4.67
C CYS A 59 -21.31 -6.13 -4.88
N MET A 60 -22.08 -6.44 -3.84
CA MET A 60 -23.21 -7.37 -3.87
C MET A 60 -22.84 -8.81 -4.30
N GLY A 61 -21.79 -9.36 -3.68
CA GLY A 61 -21.26 -10.70 -3.95
C GLY A 61 -20.23 -10.75 -5.09
N LYS A 62 -19.79 -9.60 -5.59
CA LYS A 62 -18.80 -9.48 -6.67
C LYS A 62 -17.61 -8.66 -6.21
N ASP A 63 -16.43 -9.25 -6.29
CA ASP A 63 -15.19 -8.65 -5.82
C ASP A 63 -14.49 -7.82 -6.89
N PHE A 64 -14.09 -6.60 -6.54
CA PHE A 64 -13.32 -5.73 -7.42
C PHE A 64 -12.11 -5.13 -6.71
N LEU A 65 -10.99 -5.01 -7.42
CA LEU A 65 -9.83 -4.27 -6.93
C LEU A 65 -10.07 -2.77 -7.09
N ILE A 66 -10.02 -2.03 -5.97
CA ILE A 66 -10.25 -0.57 -5.97
C ILE A 66 -9.20 0.20 -6.77
N GLU A 67 -8.01 -0.39 -6.95
CA GLU A 67 -6.97 0.19 -7.80
C GLU A 67 -7.44 0.30 -9.25
N LYS A 68 -8.19 -0.68 -9.77
CA LYS A 68 -8.70 -0.65 -11.15
C LYS A 68 -9.63 0.54 -11.37
N PHE A 69 -10.47 0.86 -10.39
CA PHE A 69 -11.35 2.03 -10.44
C PHE A 69 -10.55 3.33 -10.58
N CYS A 70 -9.53 3.54 -9.73
CA CYS A 70 -8.69 4.73 -9.80
C CYS A 70 -7.88 4.77 -11.11
N LEU A 71 -7.32 3.64 -11.57
CA LEU A 71 -6.56 3.58 -12.81
C LEU A 71 -7.41 3.90 -14.04
N ASN A 72 -8.65 3.41 -14.10
CA ASN A 72 -9.58 3.74 -15.19
C ASN A 72 -9.81 5.26 -15.33
N LYS A 73 -9.67 6.03 -14.23
CA LYS A 73 -9.79 7.49 -14.23
C LYS A 73 -8.45 8.22 -14.38
N PHE A 74 -7.37 7.66 -13.84
CA PHE A 74 -6.12 8.39 -13.57
C PHE A 74 -4.84 7.71 -14.06
N GLU A 75 -4.94 6.68 -14.91
CA GLU A 75 -3.77 5.98 -15.45
C GLU A 75 -2.73 6.93 -16.07
N LYS A 76 -3.17 7.97 -16.78
CA LYS A 76 -2.29 8.96 -17.43
C LYS A 76 -1.88 10.14 -16.54
N VAL A 77 -2.37 10.19 -15.29
CA VAL A 77 -2.07 11.30 -14.37
C VAL A 77 -0.76 10.99 -13.64
N HIS A 78 0.29 11.74 -13.96
CA HIS A 78 1.66 11.45 -13.52
C HIS A 78 1.86 11.42 -12.00
N ASN A 79 1.07 12.17 -11.23
CA ASN A 79 1.17 12.21 -9.78
C ASN A 79 0.24 11.24 -9.05
N TYR A 80 -0.49 10.36 -9.75
CA TYR A 80 -1.29 9.31 -9.10
C TYR A 80 -0.38 8.27 -8.42
N THR A 81 -0.67 7.94 -7.16
CA THR A 81 0.18 7.06 -6.36
C THR A 81 -0.46 5.72 -6.04
N LYS A 82 -1.66 5.72 -5.47
CA LYS A 82 -2.32 4.51 -4.96
C LYS A 82 -3.81 4.71 -4.70
N ALA A 83 -4.55 3.60 -4.64
CA ALA A 83 -5.92 3.55 -4.14
C ALA A 83 -5.95 2.95 -2.73
N ARG A 84 -6.72 3.52 -1.79
CA ARG A 84 -7.01 2.94 -0.48
C ARG A 84 -8.46 3.18 -0.09
N PHE A 85 -8.98 2.34 0.78
CA PHE A 85 -10.21 2.66 1.51
C PHE A 85 -9.96 3.81 2.47
N ASP A 86 -10.94 4.70 2.60
CA ASP A 86 -11.01 5.59 3.74
C ASP A 86 -11.17 4.76 5.03
N SER A 87 -10.55 5.19 6.13
CA SER A 87 -10.57 4.44 7.39
C SER A 87 -11.84 4.67 8.20
N VAL A 88 -12.59 5.74 7.89
CA VAL A 88 -13.77 6.15 8.63
C VAL A 88 -15.01 6.07 7.73
N GLU A 89 -14.91 6.63 6.53
CA GLU A 89 -16.03 6.71 5.60
C GLU A 89 -16.08 5.52 4.64
N SER A 90 -17.26 5.21 4.12
CA SER A 90 -17.45 4.20 3.06
C SER A 90 -17.04 4.75 1.69
N ASN A 91 -15.77 5.16 1.59
CA ASN A 91 -15.18 5.81 0.44
C ASN A 91 -13.91 5.09 -0.03
N VAL A 92 -13.68 5.08 -1.33
CA VAL A 92 -12.39 4.78 -1.95
C VAL A 92 -11.68 6.09 -2.24
N ASN A 93 -10.46 6.20 -1.74
CA ASN A 93 -9.58 7.34 -1.91
C ASN A 93 -8.54 7.01 -2.99
N CYS A 94 -8.52 7.80 -4.06
CA CYS A 94 -7.43 7.84 -5.03
C CYS A 94 -6.43 8.92 -4.58
N TYR A 95 -5.22 8.51 -4.23
CA TYR A 95 -4.17 9.39 -3.72
C TYR A 95 -3.28 9.89 -4.85
N PHE A 96 -2.82 11.12 -4.68
CA PHE A 96 -1.87 11.78 -5.55
C PHE A 96 -0.76 12.40 -4.69
N SER A 97 0.48 12.40 -5.17
CA SER A 97 1.62 13.01 -4.49
C SER A 97 2.70 13.38 -5.50
N GLU A 98 3.43 14.45 -5.25
CA GLU A 98 4.59 14.82 -6.07
C GLU A 98 5.78 13.93 -5.78
N THR A 99 5.95 13.56 -4.51
CA THR A 99 7.07 12.75 -4.03
C THR A 99 6.56 11.68 -3.07
N VAL A 100 7.12 10.48 -3.16
CA VAL A 100 6.92 9.40 -2.18
C VAL A 100 8.28 8.86 -1.77
N ILE A 101 8.54 8.83 -0.46
CA ILE A 101 9.74 8.21 0.12
C ILE A 101 9.28 7.01 0.94
N LEU A 102 9.69 5.82 0.50
CA LEU A 102 9.35 4.56 1.15
C LEU A 102 10.58 4.01 1.87
N SER A 103 10.41 3.65 3.14
CA SER A 103 11.43 2.95 3.95
C SER A 103 10.93 1.56 4.34
N VAL A 104 11.68 0.52 3.97
CA VAL A 104 11.35 -0.90 4.22
C VAL A 104 12.50 -1.57 4.96
N VAL A 105 12.24 -2.04 6.19
CA VAL A 105 13.19 -2.86 6.93
C VAL A 105 13.37 -4.22 6.25
N CYS A 106 14.61 -4.64 6.08
CA CYS A 106 15.02 -5.89 5.45
C CYS A 106 14.96 -7.06 6.42
N ASP A 107 13.77 -7.35 6.94
CA ASP A 107 13.52 -8.49 7.83
C ASP A 107 13.26 -9.80 7.05
N LYS A 108 12.91 -10.89 7.75
CA LYS A 108 12.58 -12.18 7.12
C LYS A 108 11.44 -12.09 6.10
N LYS A 109 10.47 -11.17 6.29
CA LYS A 109 9.29 -11.04 5.44
C LYS A 109 9.55 -10.17 4.21
N HIS A 110 10.43 -9.18 4.32
CA HIS A 110 10.68 -8.17 3.27
C HIS A 110 12.09 -8.21 2.67
N GLY A 111 12.97 -9.08 3.17
CA GLY A 111 14.36 -9.19 2.74
C GLY A 111 14.54 -9.48 1.24
N HIS A 112 13.52 -10.04 0.56
CA HIS A 112 13.55 -10.23 -0.89
C HIS A 112 13.59 -8.93 -1.69
N TYR A 113 13.09 -7.82 -1.15
CA TYR A 113 13.21 -6.50 -1.78
C TYR A 113 14.64 -5.93 -1.65
N CYS A 114 15.35 -6.30 -0.59
CA CYS A 114 16.64 -5.70 -0.26
C CYS A 114 17.83 -6.32 -1.00
N LYS A 115 17.66 -7.51 -1.61
CA LYS A 115 18.70 -8.18 -2.41
C LYS A 115 19.21 -7.32 -3.58
N ASN A 116 18.33 -6.51 -4.16
CA ASN A 116 18.67 -5.56 -5.21
C ASN A 116 17.82 -4.31 -5.02
N PRO A 117 18.38 -3.20 -4.50
CA PRO A 117 17.61 -2.01 -4.14
C PRO A 117 16.75 -1.45 -5.28
N LYS A 118 17.30 -1.36 -6.49
CA LYS A 118 16.58 -0.86 -7.67
C LYS A 118 15.39 -1.76 -7.99
N LYS A 119 15.61 -3.07 -8.13
CA LYS A 119 14.53 -4.03 -8.42
C LYS A 119 13.49 -4.08 -7.29
N GLY A 120 13.92 -3.99 -6.04
CA GLY A 120 13.05 -3.93 -4.87
C GLY A 120 12.12 -2.72 -4.91
N CYS A 121 12.67 -1.53 -5.11
CA CYS A 121 11.90 -0.29 -5.26
C CYS A 121 10.97 -0.33 -6.48
N THR A 122 11.44 -0.83 -7.64
CA THR A 122 10.55 -0.99 -8.80
C THR A 122 9.35 -1.88 -8.49
N LYS A 123 9.52 -2.99 -7.75
CA LYS A 123 8.39 -3.83 -7.33
C LYS A 123 7.46 -3.14 -6.34
N LEU A 124 8.00 -2.33 -5.43
CA LEU A 124 7.22 -1.60 -4.44
C LEU A 124 6.43 -0.44 -5.05
N SER A 125 6.91 0.14 -6.16
CA SER A 125 6.26 1.28 -6.84
C SER A 125 4.78 1.02 -7.15
N SER A 126 4.42 -0.17 -7.61
CA SER A 126 3.04 -0.51 -7.96
C SER A 126 2.05 -0.39 -6.81
N ASN A 127 2.53 -0.44 -5.55
CA ASN A 127 1.70 -0.37 -4.36
C ASN A 127 1.64 1.01 -3.71
N PHE A 128 2.69 1.82 -3.90
CA PHE A 128 2.91 3.06 -3.13
C PHE A 128 3.08 4.30 -4.00
N ALA A 129 3.48 4.15 -5.25
CA ALA A 129 3.97 5.23 -6.10
C ALA A 129 3.73 4.89 -7.59
N ARG A 130 2.52 4.42 -7.94
CA ARG A 130 2.20 3.73 -9.20
C ARG A 130 2.67 4.46 -10.46
N ASN A 131 2.38 5.76 -10.58
CA ASN A 131 2.75 6.55 -11.75
C ASN A 131 4.00 7.41 -11.53
N LEU A 132 4.60 7.35 -10.34
CA LEU A 132 5.82 8.09 -10.05
C LEU A 132 7.05 7.34 -10.58
N SER A 133 8.02 8.10 -11.06
CA SER A 133 9.30 7.55 -11.49
C SER A 133 10.21 7.30 -10.29
N LEU A 134 10.90 6.16 -10.26
CA LEU A 134 11.94 5.88 -9.26
C LEU A 134 13.14 6.79 -9.52
N SER A 135 13.37 7.76 -8.65
CA SER A 135 14.49 8.70 -8.74
C SER A 135 15.76 8.16 -8.08
N LYS A 136 15.62 7.48 -6.94
CA LYS A 136 16.76 6.92 -6.20
C LYS A 136 16.34 5.68 -5.41
N SER A 137 17.24 4.72 -5.32
CA SER A 137 17.13 3.56 -4.41
C SER A 137 18.44 3.42 -3.64
N MET A 138 18.37 3.21 -2.33
CA MET A 138 19.55 3.00 -1.47
C MET A 138 19.27 1.94 -0.42
N LEU A 139 20.28 1.13 -0.10
CA LEU A 139 20.25 0.24 1.05
C LEU A 139 21.07 0.87 2.16
N LEU A 140 20.45 1.10 3.31
CA LEU A 140 21.15 1.53 4.51
C LEU A 140 21.62 0.28 5.26
N GLU A 141 22.93 0.07 5.32
CA GLU A 141 23.54 -1.13 5.89
C GLU A 141 23.65 -1.11 7.43
N LYS A 142 23.13 -0.05 8.07
CA LYS A 142 22.98 0.01 9.53
C LYS A 142 21.93 -1.02 9.96
N TYR A 143 22.22 -1.84 10.97
CA TYR A 143 21.26 -2.83 11.47
C TYR A 143 20.10 -2.17 12.26
N PRO A 144 18.83 -2.56 12.01
CA PRO A 144 18.40 -3.46 10.95
C PRO A 144 18.49 -2.78 9.58
N MET A 145 18.99 -3.48 8.56
CA MET A 145 19.17 -2.91 7.23
C MET A 145 17.83 -2.38 6.70
N THR A 146 17.84 -1.21 6.06
CA THR A 146 16.64 -0.56 5.54
C THR A 146 16.81 -0.16 4.08
N LEU A 147 15.91 -0.64 3.22
CA LEU A 147 15.78 -0.18 1.84
C LEU A 147 15.00 1.14 1.82
N LYS A 148 15.59 2.18 1.23
CA LYS A 148 14.90 3.44 0.93
C LYS A 148 14.69 3.62 -0.57
N CYS A 149 13.45 3.96 -0.93
CA CYS A 149 13.03 4.22 -2.30
C CYS A 149 12.46 5.63 -2.41
N PHE A 150 12.94 6.39 -3.38
CA PHE A 150 12.51 7.76 -3.65
C PHE A 150 11.82 7.79 -4.99
N TYR A 151 10.57 8.23 -5.01
CA TYR A 151 9.76 8.35 -6.23
C TYR A 151 9.32 9.79 -6.42
N SER A 152 9.29 10.27 -7.67
CA SER A 152 8.80 11.62 -7.98
C SER A 152 8.01 11.65 -9.29
N SER A 153 7.06 12.57 -9.38
CA SER A 153 6.29 12.87 -10.59
C SER A 153 7.07 13.72 -11.59
N LYS A 154 8.11 14.42 -11.14
CA LYS A 154 9.04 15.16 -12.01
C LYS A 154 9.97 14.14 -12.65
N SER A 155 9.98 14.10 -13.98
CA SER A 155 10.97 13.34 -14.75
C SER A 155 12.37 13.75 -14.27
N ILE A 156 13.22 12.79 -13.94
CA ILE A 156 14.65 13.06 -13.84
C ILE A 156 15.04 13.58 -15.22
N LEU A 157 15.35 14.87 -15.33
CA LEU A 157 16.08 15.41 -16.47
C LEU A 157 17.31 14.53 -16.62
N GLN A 158 17.33 13.72 -17.69
CA GLN A 158 18.52 13.03 -18.15
C GLN A 158 19.50 14.05 -18.69
#